data_AF-A0A1B4V935-F1
#
_entry.id   AF-A0A1B4V935-F1
#
_cell.length_a   1.000
_cell.length_b   1.000
_cell.length_c   1.000
_cell.angle_alpha   90.00
_cell.angle_beta   90.00
_cell.angle_gamma   90.00
#
_symmetry.space_group_name_H-M   'P 1'
#
loop_
_entity.id
_entity.type
_entity.pdbx_description
1 polymer ?
#
loop_
_entity_poly.entity_id
_entity_poly.type
_entity_poly.pdbx_seq_one_letter_code
_entity_poly.pdbx_strand_id
1 'polypeptide(L)'
;MFFPDNKALEKALQHFVGKLIDPDPVHIWPDTQVTEPDNFIHTRGNFEQHRYRGSLLDPAREVFERELAEDDFRQQAPLEWAQTQNALGNILAAQAQQFRDEALYRKAIGAFELALEVLSQESAPADWAATQYNLGTAAQALGRQENDAKSFKRAVDAYTHALQVWNREQTPENWARTMHQLGNTFHAHGLMLKGNTTLQKSVVAYKNALRVFNADDHALELAATHMNCGAVLHHLAESEENPDRLQEAIKSYETGLLVCMEQQLPIHLAVLGRVNIATARAELAELKKDARMADETADEFDVILEAFRGSFQPLCIKHCEAQRDHARSLAETLGRKN
;
A
#
# COMPACT_ATOMS: atom_id res chain seq x y z
N MET A 1 0.07 7.89 15.71
CA MET A 1 0.44 7.58 14.32
C MET A 1 -0.85 7.32 13.58
N PHE A 2 -1.34 8.30 12.80
CA PHE A 2 -2.58 8.14 12.04
C PHE A 2 -2.22 7.37 10.78
N PHE A 3 -2.54 6.09 10.78
CA PHE A 3 -2.59 5.32 9.55
C PHE A 3 -3.88 5.71 8.79
N PRO A 4 -4.03 5.38 7.51
CA PRO A 4 -5.26 5.64 6.79
C PRO A 4 -6.37 4.63 7.14
N ASP A 5 -7.64 4.98 6.94
CA ASP A 5 -8.79 4.16 7.36
C ASP A 5 -8.95 2.85 6.56
N ASN A 6 -8.85 1.68 7.21
CA ASN A 6 -9.29 0.42 6.61
C ASN A 6 -10.80 0.23 6.84
N LYS A 7 -11.61 0.88 6.01
CA LYS A 7 -13.08 0.86 6.08
C LYS A 7 -13.67 -0.55 5.94
N ALA A 8 -13.00 -1.47 5.23
CA ALA A 8 -13.48 -2.85 5.07
C ALA A 8 -13.37 -3.62 6.39
N LEU A 9 -12.23 -3.50 7.08
CA LEU A 9 -12.01 -4.08 8.40
C LEU A 9 -12.89 -3.40 9.47
N GLU A 10 -13.07 -2.08 9.41
CA GLU A 10 -13.98 -1.36 10.30
C GLU A 10 -15.41 -1.90 10.18
N LYS A 11 -15.91 -2.05 8.95
CA LYS A 11 -17.24 -2.64 8.69
C LYS A 11 -17.34 -4.07 9.19
N ALA A 12 -16.29 -4.88 9.00
CA ALA A 12 -16.26 -6.24 9.53
C ALA A 12 -16.34 -6.26 11.07
N LEU A 13 -15.62 -5.36 11.74
CA LEU A 13 -15.65 -5.24 13.19
C LEU A 13 -16.98 -4.65 13.70
N GLN A 14 -17.58 -3.71 12.99
CA GLN A 14 -18.93 -3.21 13.28
C GLN A 14 -19.97 -4.32 13.14
N HIS A 15 -19.86 -5.16 12.11
CA HIS A 15 -20.71 -6.35 11.96
C HIS A 15 -20.55 -7.29 13.16
N PHE A 16 -19.31 -7.59 13.56
CA PHE A 16 -19.04 -8.38 14.75
C PHE A 16 -19.67 -7.78 16.02
N VAL A 17 -19.50 -6.48 16.26
CA VAL A 17 -20.09 -5.79 17.43
C VAL A 17 -21.62 -5.90 17.43
N GLY A 18 -22.26 -5.79 16.26
CA GLY A 18 -23.71 -5.97 16.12
C GLY A 18 -24.21 -7.38 16.50
N LYS A 19 -23.33 -8.38 16.57
CA LYS A 19 -23.66 -9.77 16.93
C LYS A 19 -23.47 -10.06 18.44
N LEU A 20 -22.97 -9.12 19.24
CA LEU A 20 -22.75 -9.31 20.68
C LEU A 20 -24.05 -9.12 21.49
N ILE A 21 -24.33 -10.02 22.44
CA ILE A 21 -25.55 -10.03 23.29
C ILE A 21 -25.54 -8.88 24.31
N ASP A 22 -24.36 -8.45 24.75
CA ASP A 22 -24.17 -7.27 25.61
C ASP A 22 -22.88 -6.56 25.15
N PRO A 23 -22.97 -5.61 24.21
CA PRO A 23 -21.82 -4.80 23.85
C PRO A 23 -21.55 -3.84 25.01
N ASP A 24 -20.77 -4.27 25.99
CA ASP A 24 -19.86 -3.35 26.73
C ASP A 24 -19.20 -2.45 25.67
N PRO A 25 -18.81 -1.18 25.91
CA PRO A 25 -18.35 -0.30 24.84
C PRO A 25 -17.02 -0.82 24.26
N VAL A 26 -17.11 -1.79 23.35
CA VAL A 26 -16.03 -2.37 22.58
C VAL A 26 -15.66 -1.30 21.59
N HIS A 27 -14.70 -0.49 22.01
CA HIS A 27 -14.10 0.52 21.18
C HIS A 27 -13.35 -0.16 20.03
N ILE A 28 -14.00 -0.23 18.87
CA ILE A 28 -13.47 -0.66 17.57
C ILE A 28 -12.43 0.32 16.98
N TRP A 29 -11.93 1.25 17.79
CA TRP A 29 -10.90 2.18 17.38
C TRP A 29 -9.58 1.45 17.12
N PRO A 30 -8.81 1.89 16.09
CA PRO A 30 -7.44 1.45 15.89
C PRO A 30 -6.61 1.54 17.18
N ASP A 31 -5.78 0.54 17.43
CA ASP A 31 -4.77 0.61 18.47
C ASP A 31 -3.66 1.58 18.05
N THR A 32 -3.70 2.77 18.64
CA THR A 32 -2.71 3.82 18.43
C THR A 32 -1.55 3.76 19.42
N GLN A 33 -1.57 2.82 20.38
CA GLN A 33 -0.63 2.75 21.49
C GLN A 33 0.62 1.93 21.20
N VAL A 34 0.58 1.02 20.22
CA VAL A 34 1.72 0.17 19.88
C VAL A 34 2.33 0.58 18.53
N THR A 35 3.61 0.95 18.54
CA THR A 35 4.41 1.19 17.32
C THR A 35 4.96 -0.17 16.86
N GLU A 36 4.56 -0.68 15.68
CA GLU A 36 5.19 -1.92 15.15
C GLU A 36 6.46 -1.46 14.43
N PRO A 37 7.54 -2.23 14.46
CA PRO A 37 8.66 -2.02 13.56
C PRO A 37 8.12 -2.09 12.13
N ASP A 38 8.14 -0.93 11.48
CA ASP A 38 7.84 -0.80 10.07
C ASP A 38 8.88 -1.54 9.22
N ASN A 39 8.74 -2.84 9.01
CA ASN A 39 9.76 -3.68 8.37
C ASN A 39 9.86 -3.46 6.85
N PHE A 40 9.77 -2.22 6.36
CA PHE A 40 10.13 -1.88 4.98
C PHE A 40 11.63 -2.08 4.80
N ILE A 41 11.98 -3.21 4.18
CA ILE A 41 13.36 -3.57 3.88
C ILE A 41 13.97 -2.62 2.84
N HIS A 42 13.15 -1.93 2.05
CA HIS A 42 13.59 -0.92 1.09
C HIS A 42 12.64 0.27 1.09
N THR A 43 13.20 1.47 1.19
CA THR A 43 12.57 2.72 0.77
C THR A 43 11.82 2.49 -0.54
N ARG A 44 10.48 2.50 -0.44
CA ARG A 44 9.49 2.86 -1.46
C ARG A 44 8.14 2.28 -1.05
N GLY A 45 7.34 3.13 -0.43
CA GLY A 45 5.93 3.25 -0.77
C GLY A 45 5.08 1.99 -0.62
N ASN A 46 4.72 1.65 0.61
CA ASN A 46 3.46 0.98 0.90
C ASN A 46 2.99 1.47 2.25
N PHE A 47 1.92 2.24 2.27
CA PHE A 47 1.28 2.66 3.50
C PHE A 47 0.31 1.59 3.91
N GLU A 48 0.78 0.58 4.62
CA GLU A 48 -0.13 -0.38 5.21
C GLU A 48 -0.65 0.12 6.55
N GLN A 49 -1.97 0.03 6.64
CA GLN A 49 -2.84 0.88 7.43
C GLN A 49 -3.20 0.23 8.78
N HIS A 50 -3.78 1.03 9.68
CA HIS A 50 -4.12 0.80 11.10
C HIS A 50 -3.93 -0.61 11.69
N ARG A 51 -3.23 -0.66 12.82
CA ARG A 51 -3.49 -1.72 13.82
C ARG A 51 -4.92 -1.56 14.32
N TYR A 52 -5.77 -2.54 14.08
CA TYR A 52 -6.91 -2.77 14.99
C TYR A 52 -6.40 -3.57 16.18
N ARG A 53 -7.05 -3.44 17.33
CA ARG A 53 -6.69 -4.24 18.50
C ARG A 53 -6.75 -5.73 18.12
N GLY A 54 -5.60 -6.41 18.09
CA GLY A 54 -5.53 -7.84 17.77
C GLY A 54 -6.45 -8.68 18.68
N SER A 55 -6.72 -8.19 19.90
CA SER A 55 -7.69 -8.76 20.83
C SER A 55 -9.13 -8.84 20.31
N LEU A 56 -9.49 -8.10 19.24
CA LEU A 56 -10.81 -8.16 18.62
C LEU A 56 -10.85 -9.11 17.42
N LEU A 57 -9.70 -9.43 16.81
CA LEU A 57 -9.67 -10.24 15.59
C LEU A 57 -10.01 -11.70 15.88
N ASP A 58 -9.47 -12.29 16.96
CA ASP A 58 -9.77 -13.68 17.33
C ASP A 58 -11.25 -13.87 17.72
N PRO A 59 -11.85 -13.05 18.62
CA PRO A 59 -13.28 -13.16 18.92
C PRO A 59 -14.17 -12.94 17.69
N ALA A 60 -13.82 -11.98 16.82
CA ALA A 60 -14.57 -11.73 15.59
C ALA A 60 -14.53 -12.94 14.65
N ARG A 61 -13.35 -13.53 14.47
CA ARG A 61 -13.20 -14.77 13.68
C ARG A 61 -14.07 -15.89 14.25
N GLU A 62 -13.98 -16.14 15.56
CA GLU A 62 -14.72 -17.22 16.22
C GLU A 62 -16.25 -17.07 16.11
N VAL A 63 -16.77 -15.84 16.23
CA VAL A 63 -18.21 -15.58 16.08
C VAL A 63 -18.65 -15.81 14.64
N PHE A 64 -17.93 -15.28 13.65
CA PHE A 64 -18.28 -15.49 12.25
C PHE A 64 -18.15 -16.97 11.83
N GLU A 65 -17.11 -17.67 12.25
CA GLU A 65 -16.95 -19.10 11.98
C GLU A 65 -18.08 -19.93 12.59
N ARG A 66 -18.54 -19.58 13.79
CA ARG A 66 -19.68 -20.25 14.44
C ARG A 66 -20.98 -20.01 13.71
N GLU A 67 -21.27 -18.76 13.36
CA GLU A 67 -22.48 -18.39 12.62
C GLU A 67 -22.52 -19.07 11.24
N LEU A 68 -21.39 -19.09 10.53
CA LEU A 68 -21.26 -19.76 9.23
C LEU A 68 -21.37 -21.28 9.31
N ALA A 69 -21.23 -21.87 10.50
CA ALA A 69 -21.38 -23.29 10.77
C ALA A 69 -22.83 -23.68 11.16
N GLU A 70 -23.74 -22.72 11.31
CA GLU A 70 -25.15 -23.01 11.58
C GLU A 70 -25.80 -23.72 10.38
N ASP A 71 -26.50 -24.82 10.67
CA ASP A 71 -27.22 -25.59 9.66
C ASP A 71 -28.22 -24.70 8.91
N ASP A 72 -28.27 -24.84 7.59
CA ASP A 72 -29.16 -24.12 6.69
C ASP A 72 -28.99 -22.58 6.62
N PHE A 73 -27.99 -21.96 7.29
CA PHE A 73 -27.82 -20.49 7.29
C PHE A 73 -27.69 -19.91 5.87
N ARG A 74 -26.90 -20.58 5.01
CA ARG A 74 -26.74 -20.18 3.60
C ARG A 74 -28.06 -20.21 2.83
N GLN A 75 -28.95 -21.16 3.12
CA GLN A 75 -30.22 -21.33 2.43
C GLN A 75 -31.27 -20.35 2.94
N GLN A 76 -31.30 -20.10 4.25
CA GLN A 76 -32.28 -19.23 4.89
C GLN A 76 -31.98 -17.74 4.67
N ALA A 77 -30.70 -17.35 4.73
CA ALA A 77 -30.25 -15.97 4.61
C ALA A 77 -29.01 -15.87 3.71
N PRO A 78 -29.11 -16.17 2.41
CA PRO A 78 -27.95 -16.26 1.51
C PRO A 78 -27.12 -14.97 1.44
N LEU A 79 -27.76 -13.80 1.41
CA LEU A 79 -27.06 -12.52 1.37
C LEU A 79 -26.31 -12.23 2.67
N GLU A 80 -26.93 -12.51 3.83
CA GLU A 80 -26.28 -12.34 5.13
C GLU A 80 -25.11 -13.30 5.28
N TRP A 81 -25.29 -14.56 4.90
CA TRP A 81 -24.21 -15.56 4.86
C TRP A 81 -23.01 -15.07 4.03
N ALA A 82 -23.27 -14.48 2.84
CA ALA A 82 -22.21 -13.96 1.99
C ALA A 82 -21.52 -12.72 2.59
N GLN A 83 -22.28 -11.83 3.24
CA GLN A 83 -21.75 -10.67 3.95
C GLN A 83 -20.90 -11.10 5.16
N THR A 84 -21.30 -12.15 5.88
CA THR A 84 -20.53 -12.76 6.98
C THR A 84 -19.24 -13.42 6.45
N GLN A 85 -19.28 -14.11 5.31
CA GLN A 85 -18.07 -14.63 4.65
C GLN A 85 -17.10 -13.51 4.26
N ASN A 86 -17.60 -12.42 3.66
CA ASN A 86 -16.76 -11.27 3.33
C ASN A 86 -16.19 -10.59 4.59
N ALA A 87 -16.96 -10.48 5.68
CA ALA A 87 -16.47 -9.97 6.95
C ALA A 87 -15.37 -10.87 7.55
N LEU A 88 -15.58 -12.19 7.58
CA LEU A 88 -14.59 -13.18 8.00
C LEU A 88 -13.31 -13.08 7.17
N GLY A 89 -13.42 -12.94 5.84
CA GLY A 89 -12.28 -12.74 4.96
C GLY A 89 -11.45 -11.52 5.34
N ASN A 90 -12.08 -10.39 5.67
CA ASN A 90 -11.40 -9.19 6.13
C ASN A 90 -10.68 -9.39 7.48
N ILE A 91 -11.31 -10.09 8.44
CA ILE A 91 -10.68 -10.43 9.72
C ILE A 91 -9.46 -11.33 9.51
N LEU A 92 -9.60 -12.39 8.71
CA LEU A 92 -8.51 -13.33 8.40
C LEU A 92 -7.35 -12.63 7.68
N ALA A 93 -7.63 -11.73 6.74
CA ALA A 93 -6.60 -10.95 6.05
C ALA A 93 -5.84 -10.03 7.02
N ALA A 94 -6.55 -9.39 7.96
CA ALA A 94 -5.92 -8.57 9.00
C ALA A 94 -5.00 -9.40 9.91
N GLN A 95 -5.45 -10.60 10.32
CA GLN A 95 -4.62 -11.53 11.09
C GLN A 95 -3.40 -12.02 10.29
N ALA A 96 -3.61 -12.35 9.00
CA ALA A 96 -2.55 -12.77 8.10
C ALA A 96 -1.45 -11.70 7.96
N GLN A 97 -1.86 -10.43 7.89
CA GLN A 97 -0.95 -9.30 7.86
C GLN A 97 -0.18 -9.15 9.19
N GLN A 98 -0.88 -9.22 10.32
CA GLN A 98 -0.30 -9.09 11.66
C GLN A 98 0.75 -10.18 11.93
N PHE A 99 0.47 -11.42 11.57
CA PHE A 99 1.33 -12.58 11.86
C PHE A 99 2.25 -12.97 10.71
N ARG A 100 2.13 -12.28 9.56
CA ARG A 100 2.78 -12.67 8.29
C ARG A 100 2.51 -14.13 7.92
N ASP A 101 1.26 -14.53 8.01
CA ASP A 101 0.83 -15.91 7.80
C ASP A 101 0.12 -16.09 6.45
N GLU A 102 0.82 -16.73 5.52
CA GLU A 102 0.31 -17.07 4.18
C GLU A 102 -0.92 -17.98 4.23
N ALA A 103 -1.02 -18.89 5.21
CA ALA A 103 -2.16 -19.78 5.34
C ALA A 103 -3.42 -19.01 5.72
N LEU A 104 -3.31 -17.99 6.56
CA LEU A 104 -4.42 -17.08 6.87
C LEU A 104 -4.85 -16.26 5.65
N TYR A 105 -3.91 -15.80 4.81
CA TYR A 105 -4.28 -15.15 3.53
C TYR A 105 -5.03 -16.10 2.60
N ARG A 106 -4.59 -17.36 2.47
CA ARG A 106 -5.30 -18.35 1.66
C ARG A 106 -6.72 -18.61 2.19
N LYS A 107 -6.92 -18.66 3.52
CA LYS A 107 -8.26 -18.74 4.12
C LYS A 107 -9.10 -17.51 3.85
N ALA A 108 -8.54 -16.31 3.97
CA ALA A 108 -9.24 -15.06 3.67
C ALA A 108 -9.75 -15.03 2.22
N ILE A 109 -8.86 -15.40 1.29
CA ILE A 109 -9.18 -15.53 -0.13
C ILE A 109 -10.33 -16.53 -0.35
N GLY A 110 -10.30 -17.69 0.31
CA GLY A 110 -11.40 -18.66 0.24
C GLY A 110 -12.73 -18.13 0.78
N ALA A 111 -12.72 -17.37 1.87
CA ALA A 111 -13.92 -16.73 2.41
C ALA A 111 -14.52 -15.71 1.42
N PHE A 112 -13.68 -14.88 0.78
CA PHE A 112 -14.16 -13.97 -0.27
C PHE A 112 -14.72 -14.71 -1.49
N GLU A 113 -14.10 -15.82 -1.92
CA GLU A 113 -14.64 -16.65 -3.00
C GLU A 113 -16.02 -17.21 -2.66
N LEU A 114 -16.19 -17.73 -1.44
CA LEU A 114 -17.48 -18.23 -0.96
C LEU A 114 -18.55 -17.13 -0.98
N ALA A 115 -18.22 -15.92 -0.53
CA ALA A 115 -19.13 -14.77 -0.63
C ALA A 115 -19.53 -14.47 -2.09
N LEU A 116 -18.57 -14.56 -3.03
CA LEU A 116 -18.79 -14.33 -4.46
C LEU A 116 -19.56 -15.45 -5.17
N GLU A 117 -19.82 -16.60 -4.54
CA GLU A 117 -20.76 -17.60 -5.05
C GLU A 117 -22.23 -17.15 -4.95
N VAL A 118 -22.51 -16.20 -4.06
CA VAL A 118 -23.86 -15.66 -3.82
C VAL A 118 -23.99 -14.23 -4.34
N LEU A 119 -22.97 -13.40 -4.08
CA LEU A 119 -22.92 -12.02 -4.56
C LEU A 119 -22.61 -12.04 -6.06
N SER A 120 -23.44 -11.34 -6.85
CA SER A 120 -23.17 -11.11 -8.27
C SER A 120 -23.24 -9.62 -8.61
N GLN A 121 -22.70 -9.27 -9.77
CA GLN A 121 -22.76 -7.90 -10.28
C GLN A 121 -24.21 -7.43 -10.44
N GLU A 122 -25.14 -8.31 -10.80
CA GLU A 122 -26.54 -7.99 -11.06
C GLU A 122 -27.38 -7.90 -9.77
N SER A 123 -27.15 -8.83 -8.83
CA SER A 123 -27.99 -8.95 -7.63
C SER A 123 -27.54 -8.04 -6.50
N ALA A 124 -26.23 -7.83 -6.36
CA ALA A 124 -25.62 -7.08 -5.27
C ALA A 124 -24.35 -6.33 -5.74
N PRO A 125 -24.46 -5.41 -6.72
CA PRO A 125 -23.30 -4.81 -7.39
C PRO A 125 -22.28 -4.18 -6.44
N ALA A 126 -22.76 -3.47 -5.40
CA ALA A 126 -21.88 -2.79 -4.45
C ALA A 126 -21.09 -3.78 -3.57
N ASP A 127 -21.78 -4.80 -3.02
CA ASP A 127 -21.15 -5.82 -2.17
C ASP A 127 -20.24 -6.74 -3.00
N TRP A 128 -20.63 -7.07 -4.22
CA TRP A 128 -19.80 -7.82 -5.16
C TRP A 128 -18.50 -7.09 -5.47
N ALA A 129 -18.56 -5.80 -5.84
CA ALA A 129 -17.37 -5.01 -6.13
C ALA A 129 -16.47 -4.84 -4.89
N ALA A 130 -17.06 -4.61 -3.72
CA ALA A 130 -16.33 -4.54 -2.46
C ALA A 130 -15.61 -5.87 -2.14
N THR A 131 -16.28 -7.00 -2.32
CA THR A 131 -15.71 -8.32 -2.08
C THR A 131 -14.59 -8.64 -3.09
N GLN A 132 -14.76 -8.29 -4.36
CA GLN A 132 -13.71 -8.41 -5.38
C GLN A 132 -12.47 -7.56 -5.04
N TYR A 133 -12.66 -6.34 -4.56
CA TYR A 133 -11.56 -5.48 -4.11
C TYR A 133 -10.81 -6.07 -2.89
N ASN A 134 -11.55 -6.62 -1.91
CA ASN A 134 -10.95 -7.25 -0.74
C ASN A 134 -10.17 -8.51 -1.14
N LEU A 135 -10.74 -9.34 -2.03
CA LEU A 135 -10.05 -10.50 -2.62
C LEU A 135 -8.76 -10.07 -3.32
N GLY A 136 -8.82 -9.00 -4.13
CA GLY A 136 -7.65 -8.45 -4.80
C GLY A 136 -6.55 -8.03 -3.82
N THR A 137 -6.94 -7.41 -2.71
CA THR A 137 -6.02 -6.97 -1.66
C THR A 137 -5.33 -8.15 -0.97
N ALA A 138 -6.09 -9.17 -0.59
CA ALA A 138 -5.54 -10.38 0.05
C ALA A 138 -4.62 -11.17 -0.92
N ALA A 139 -5.04 -11.35 -2.17
CA ALA A 139 -4.23 -12.02 -3.19
C ALA A 139 -2.94 -11.26 -3.51
N GLN A 140 -2.98 -9.93 -3.53
CA GLN A 140 -1.82 -9.09 -3.74
C GLN A 140 -0.81 -9.23 -2.58
N ALA A 141 -1.30 -9.23 -1.33
CA ALA A 141 -0.47 -9.41 -0.15
C ALA A 141 0.19 -10.80 -0.12
N LEU A 142 -0.58 -11.85 -0.44
CA LEU A 142 -0.04 -13.21 -0.59
C LEU A 142 1.04 -13.28 -1.67
N GLY A 143 0.80 -12.68 -2.84
CA GLY A 143 1.78 -12.62 -3.93
C GLY A 143 3.09 -11.93 -3.54
N ARG A 144 3.03 -10.90 -2.68
CA ARG A 144 4.23 -10.27 -2.12
C ARG A 144 5.00 -11.19 -1.16
N GLN A 145 4.30 -11.94 -0.32
CA GLN A 145 4.92 -12.82 0.67
C GLN A 145 5.56 -14.05 0.03
N GLU A 146 4.84 -14.70 -0.87
CA GLU A 146 5.29 -15.91 -1.55
C GLU A 146 6.18 -15.62 -2.78
N ASN A 147 6.25 -14.36 -3.21
CA ASN A 147 6.83 -13.97 -4.49
C ASN A 147 6.20 -14.75 -5.66
N ASP A 148 4.87 -14.82 -5.69
CA ASP A 148 4.08 -15.65 -6.62
C ASP A 148 3.33 -14.83 -7.68
N ALA A 149 3.64 -15.12 -8.95
CA ALA A 149 3.01 -14.50 -10.11
C ALA A 149 1.51 -14.80 -10.22
N LYS A 150 1.05 -15.99 -9.79
CA LYS A 150 -0.36 -16.38 -9.93
C LYS A 150 -1.23 -15.54 -8.99
N SER A 151 -0.78 -15.34 -7.77
CA SER A 151 -1.43 -14.47 -6.79
C SER A 151 -1.52 -13.01 -7.26
N PHE A 152 -0.47 -12.48 -7.91
CA PHE A 152 -0.55 -11.15 -8.52
C PHE A 152 -1.54 -11.08 -9.70
N LYS A 153 -1.59 -12.09 -10.57
CA LYS A 153 -2.58 -12.12 -11.67
C LYS A 153 -4.00 -12.16 -11.11
N ARG A 154 -4.22 -12.99 -10.10
CA ARG A 154 -5.50 -13.10 -9.40
C ARG A 154 -5.92 -11.78 -8.77
N ALA A 155 -4.98 -11.04 -8.17
CA ALA A 155 -5.25 -9.70 -7.64
C ALA A 155 -5.70 -8.71 -8.74
N VAL A 156 -4.99 -8.71 -9.88
CA VAL A 156 -5.36 -7.87 -11.03
C VAL A 156 -6.76 -8.20 -11.55
N ASP A 157 -7.09 -9.49 -11.68
CA ASP A 157 -8.41 -9.92 -12.16
C ASP A 157 -9.52 -9.44 -11.21
N ALA A 158 -9.33 -9.62 -9.90
CA ALA A 158 -10.29 -9.20 -8.89
C ALA A 158 -10.50 -7.68 -8.85
N TYR A 159 -9.42 -6.88 -8.88
CA TYR A 159 -9.55 -5.43 -8.99
C TYR A 159 -10.22 -4.99 -10.30
N THR A 160 -9.95 -5.70 -11.41
CA THR A 160 -10.59 -5.41 -12.71
C THR A 160 -12.08 -5.70 -12.66
N HIS A 161 -12.51 -6.75 -11.96
CA HIS A 161 -13.93 -7.00 -11.69
C HIS A 161 -14.56 -5.89 -10.85
N ALA A 162 -13.92 -5.45 -9.77
CA ALA A 162 -14.42 -4.33 -8.96
C ALA A 162 -14.63 -3.06 -9.81
N LEU A 163 -13.73 -2.79 -10.77
CA LEU A 163 -13.82 -1.66 -11.70
C LEU A 163 -14.96 -1.76 -12.73
N GLN A 164 -15.65 -2.90 -12.85
CA GLN A 164 -16.85 -3.01 -13.68
C GLN A 164 -18.05 -2.32 -13.03
N VAL A 165 -18.04 -2.16 -11.71
CA VAL A 165 -19.04 -1.42 -10.93
C VAL A 165 -18.50 -0.06 -10.55
N TRP A 166 -17.27 -0.02 -10.03
CA TRP A 166 -16.64 1.22 -9.62
C TRP A 166 -15.97 1.95 -10.78
N ASN A 167 -16.55 3.08 -11.17
CA ASN A 167 -16.08 3.89 -12.28
C ASN A 167 -15.83 5.34 -11.84
N ARG A 168 -15.04 6.05 -12.64
CA ARG A 168 -14.56 7.40 -12.31
C ARG A 168 -15.71 8.40 -12.18
N GLU A 169 -16.79 8.22 -12.93
CA GLU A 169 -17.89 9.18 -12.99
C GLU A 169 -18.88 9.01 -11.83
N GLN A 170 -19.20 7.78 -11.43
CA GLN A 170 -20.22 7.48 -10.42
C GLN A 170 -19.65 7.17 -9.03
N THR A 171 -18.45 6.61 -8.97
CA THR A 171 -17.78 6.18 -7.72
C THR A 171 -16.28 6.51 -7.76
N PRO A 172 -15.93 7.80 -7.98
CA PRO A 172 -14.55 8.24 -8.23
C PRO A 172 -13.56 7.78 -7.18
N GLU A 173 -13.92 7.85 -5.90
CA GLU A 173 -13.02 7.45 -4.80
C GLU A 173 -12.67 5.96 -4.84
N ASN A 174 -13.68 5.09 -4.95
CA ASN A 174 -13.46 3.63 -5.00
C ASN A 174 -12.67 3.26 -6.26
N TRP A 175 -12.97 3.92 -7.39
CA TRP A 175 -12.22 3.76 -8.63
C TRP A 175 -10.74 4.16 -8.44
N ALA A 176 -10.46 5.31 -7.82
CA ALA A 176 -9.11 5.80 -7.59
C ALA A 176 -8.32 4.91 -6.62
N ARG A 177 -8.93 4.47 -5.52
CA ARG A 177 -8.34 3.49 -4.59
C ARG A 177 -8.02 2.17 -5.29
N THR A 178 -8.91 1.68 -6.15
CA THR A 178 -8.66 0.46 -6.94
C THR A 178 -7.53 0.65 -7.95
N MET A 179 -7.44 1.81 -8.60
CA MET A 179 -6.33 2.16 -9.49
C MET A 179 -4.99 2.25 -8.73
N HIS A 180 -4.98 2.82 -7.52
CA HIS A 180 -3.80 2.82 -6.65
C HIS A 180 -3.35 1.39 -6.32
N GLN A 181 -4.28 0.51 -5.94
CA GLN A 181 -3.97 -0.89 -5.63
C GLN A 181 -3.48 -1.70 -6.84
N LEU A 182 -4.04 -1.47 -8.03
CA LEU A 182 -3.51 -1.99 -9.28
C LEU A 182 -2.09 -1.50 -9.54
N GLY A 183 -1.81 -0.22 -9.28
CA GLY A 183 -0.46 0.36 -9.28
C GLY A 183 0.50 -0.43 -8.39
N ASN A 184 0.14 -0.64 -7.13
CA ASN A 184 0.93 -1.41 -6.17
C ASN A 184 1.14 -2.86 -6.63
N THR A 185 0.12 -3.47 -7.24
CA THR A 185 0.16 -4.86 -7.72
C THR A 185 1.10 -5.00 -8.92
N PHE A 186 0.97 -4.13 -9.91
CA PHE A 186 1.86 -4.11 -11.07
C PHE A 186 3.29 -3.74 -10.69
N HIS A 187 3.49 -2.89 -9.68
CA HIS A 187 4.83 -2.57 -9.19
C HIS A 187 5.52 -3.83 -8.66
N ALA A 188 4.93 -4.50 -7.67
CA ALA A 188 5.50 -5.70 -7.07
C ALA A 188 5.71 -6.83 -8.09
N HIS A 189 4.71 -7.07 -8.95
CA HIS A 189 4.80 -8.06 -10.01
C HIS A 189 5.89 -7.71 -11.04
N GLY A 190 6.04 -6.43 -11.39
CA GLY A 190 7.06 -5.95 -12.31
C GLY A 190 8.47 -6.12 -11.77
N LEU A 191 8.69 -5.85 -10.48
CA LEU A 191 9.97 -6.10 -9.81
C LEU A 191 10.32 -7.60 -9.80
N MET A 192 9.35 -8.45 -9.47
CA MET A 192 9.53 -9.90 -9.49
C MET A 192 9.91 -10.41 -10.88
N LEU A 193 9.23 -9.93 -11.93
CA LEU A 193 9.52 -10.31 -13.31
C LEU A 193 10.76 -9.63 -13.91
N LYS A 194 11.32 -8.60 -13.24
CA LYS A 194 12.31 -7.67 -13.80
C LYS A 194 11.84 -7.09 -15.15
N GLY A 195 10.55 -6.78 -15.26
CA GLY A 195 9.89 -6.45 -16.52
C GLY A 195 9.36 -5.02 -16.59
N ASN A 196 9.96 -4.18 -17.44
CA ASN A 196 9.57 -2.77 -17.60
C ASN A 196 8.11 -2.59 -18.06
N THR A 197 7.56 -3.48 -18.90
CA THR A 197 6.17 -3.37 -19.35
C THR A 197 5.17 -3.42 -18.19
N THR A 198 5.42 -4.25 -17.18
CA THR A 198 4.54 -4.33 -16.00
C THR A 198 4.71 -3.11 -15.11
N LEU A 199 5.94 -2.61 -14.94
CA LEU A 199 6.20 -1.34 -14.24
C LEU A 199 5.53 -0.14 -14.95
N GLN A 200 5.52 -0.10 -16.27
CA GLN A 200 4.81 0.94 -17.03
C GLN A 200 3.29 0.91 -16.79
N LYS A 201 2.68 -0.28 -16.68
CA LYS A 201 1.27 -0.41 -16.27
C LYS A 201 1.02 0.15 -14.87
N SER A 202 1.98 -0.04 -13.95
CA SER A 202 1.91 0.54 -12.61
C SER A 202 1.89 2.07 -12.64
N VAL A 203 2.78 2.71 -13.42
CA VAL A 203 2.78 4.18 -13.61
C VAL A 203 1.44 4.67 -14.14
N VAL A 204 0.86 3.98 -15.13
CA VAL A 204 -0.46 4.35 -15.70
C VAL A 204 -1.56 4.26 -14.63
N ALA A 205 -1.56 3.20 -13.81
CA ALA A 205 -2.55 3.01 -12.76
C ALA A 205 -2.44 4.10 -11.67
N TYR A 206 -1.24 4.44 -11.20
CA TYR A 206 -1.07 5.56 -10.26
C TYR A 206 -1.47 6.90 -10.85
N LYS A 207 -1.07 7.20 -12.10
CA LYS A 207 -1.47 8.45 -12.78
C LYS A 207 -2.99 8.57 -12.92
N ASN A 208 -3.71 7.45 -13.05
CA ASN A 208 -5.17 7.45 -13.04
C ASN A 208 -5.73 7.76 -11.64
N ALA A 209 -5.20 7.16 -10.58
CA ALA A 209 -5.60 7.48 -9.20
C ALA A 209 -5.34 8.96 -8.83
N LEU A 210 -4.19 9.51 -9.24
CA LEU A 210 -3.81 10.91 -9.03
C LEU A 210 -4.71 11.93 -9.74
N ARG A 211 -5.56 11.51 -10.69
CA ARG A 211 -6.56 12.41 -11.31
C ARG A 211 -7.78 12.65 -10.41
N VAL A 212 -7.92 11.90 -9.33
CA VAL A 212 -9.07 11.97 -8.41
C VAL A 212 -8.63 12.42 -7.02
N PHE A 213 -7.52 11.91 -6.50
CA PHE A 213 -7.04 12.31 -5.19
C PHE A 213 -6.63 13.79 -5.16
N ASN A 214 -6.96 14.46 -4.06
CA ASN A 214 -6.68 15.86 -3.83
C ASN A 214 -6.23 16.04 -2.36
N ALA A 215 -5.60 17.18 -2.06
CA ALA A 215 -5.01 17.41 -0.74
C ALA A 215 -6.05 17.64 0.36
N ASP A 216 -7.26 18.09 0.03
CA ASP A 216 -8.29 18.45 1.01
C ASP A 216 -9.02 17.21 1.53
N ASP A 217 -9.37 16.28 0.63
CA ASP A 217 -10.18 15.10 0.94
C ASP A 217 -9.33 13.81 1.08
N HIS A 218 -8.14 13.79 0.45
CA HIS A 218 -7.37 12.56 0.24
C HIS A 218 -5.87 12.78 0.45
N ALA A 219 -5.47 13.67 1.38
CA ALA A 219 -4.06 14.03 1.60
C ALA A 219 -3.12 12.82 1.67
N LEU A 220 -3.52 11.79 2.43
CA LEU A 220 -2.71 10.62 2.67
C LEU A 220 -2.64 9.71 1.44
N GLU A 221 -3.76 9.43 0.78
CA GLU A 221 -3.77 8.68 -0.48
C GLU A 221 -3.02 9.42 -1.60
N LEU A 222 -3.15 10.76 -1.67
CA LEU A 222 -2.44 11.60 -2.63
C LEU A 222 -0.92 11.50 -2.44
N ALA A 223 -0.45 11.71 -1.20
CA ALA A 223 0.96 11.60 -0.86
C ALA A 223 1.50 10.20 -1.14
N ALA A 224 0.80 9.15 -0.67
CA ALA A 224 1.20 7.76 -0.89
C ALA A 224 1.25 7.42 -2.39
N THR A 225 0.26 7.83 -3.17
CA THR A 225 0.23 7.56 -4.62
C THR A 225 1.37 8.27 -5.35
N HIS A 226 1.72 9.50 -4.96
CA HIS A 226 2.87 10.21 -5.50
C HIS A 226 4.20 9.53 -5.14
N MET A 227 4.36 9.08 -3.89
CA MET A 227 5.55 8.34 -3.46
C MET A 227 5.69 7.02 -4.23
N ASN A 228 4.60 6.28 -4.38
CA ASN A 228 4.62 4.99 -5.07
C ASN A 228 4.81 5.15 -6.59
N CYS A 229 4.26 6.21 -7.19
CA CYS A 229 4.52 6.51 -8.60
C CYS A 229 5.99 6.87 -8.82
N GLY A 230 6.57 7.70 -7.93
CA GLY A 230 7.99 8.03 -7.96
C GLY A 230 8.87 6.78 -7.86
N ALA A 231 8.52 5.84 -6.98
CA ALA A 231 9.19 4.55 -6.82
C ALA A 231 9.34 3.76 -8.12
N VAL A 232 8.24 3.66 -8.86
CA VAL A 232 8.20 2.90 -10.11
C VAL A 232 8.92 3.61 -11.22
N LEU A 233 8.76 4.94 -11.31
CA LEU A 233 9.49 5.76 -12.27
C LEU A 233 11.00 5.65 -12.04
N HIS A 234 11.43 5.65 -10.78
CA HIS A 234 12.82 5.48 -10.38
C HIS A 234 13.35 4.10 -10.80
N HIS A 235 12.66 2.99 -10.51
CA HIS A 235 13.08 1.66 -10.99
C HIS A 235 13.14 1.54 -12.51
N LEU A 236 12.18 2.14 -13.22
CA LEU A 236 12.21 2.19 -14.68
C LEU A 236 13.38 3.04 -15.18
N ALA A 237 13.76 4.09 -14.46
CA ALA A 237 14.85 4.97 -14.85
C ALA A 237 16.21 4.31 -14.63
N GLU A 238 16.37 3.56 -13.53
CA GLU A 238 17.52 2.69 -13.27
C GLU A 238 17.69 1.67 -14.40
N SER A 239 16.63 0.95 -14.77
CA SER A 239 16.71 -0.12 -15.77
C SER A 239 16.87 0.39 -17.21
N GLU A 240 16.43 1.61 -17.50
CA GLU A 240 16.54 2.25 -18.81
C GLU A 240 17.72 3.22 -18.92
N GLU A 241 18.48 3.43 -17.85
CA GLU A 241 19.52 4.47 -17.71
C GLU A 241 19.00 5.86 -18.16
N ASN A 242 17.78 6.20 -17.73
CA ASN A 242 17.03 7.34 -18.27
C ASN A 242 16.96 8.53 -17.28
N PRO A 243 17.75 9.61 -17.49
CA PRO A 243 17.76 10.76 -16.60
C PRO A 243 16.45 11.56 -16.59
N ASP A 244 15.70 11.60 -17.69
CA ASP A 244 14.41 12.31 -17.75
C ASP A 244 13.36 11.60 -16.89
N ARG A 245 13.41 10.27 -16.86
CA ARG A 245 12.52 9.47 -16.02
C ARG A 245 12.88 9.58 -14.54
N LEU A 246 14.17 9.67 -14.19
CA LEU A 246 14.60 10.01 -12.83
C LEU A 246 14.10 11.40 -12.41
N GLN A 247 14.13 12.39 -13.32
CA GLN A 247 13.57 13.71 -13.05
C GLN A 247 12.05 13.66 -12.80
N GLU A 248 11.32 12.83 -13.55
CA GLU A 248 9.90 12.57 -13.32
C GLU A 248 9.65 11.93 -11.94
N ALA A 249 10.50 10.97 -11.54
CA ALA A 249 10.43 10.35 -10.22
C ALA A 249 10.63 11.36 -9.09
N ILE A 250 11.68 12.19 -9.19
CA ILE A 250 11.99 13.27 -8.23
C ILE A 250 10.78 14.21 -8.08
N LYS A 251 10.20 14.66 -9.19
CA LYS A 251 9.01 15.53 -9.17
C LYS A 251 7.82 14.87 -8.46
N SER A 252 7.61 13.57 -8.70
CA SER A 252 6.53 12.83 -8.02
C SER A 252 6.77 12.76 -6.52
N TYR A 253 8.00 12.45 -6.08
CA TYR A 253 8.34 12.44 -4.65
C TYR A 253 8.21 13.82 -4.01
N GLU A 254 8.69 14.89 -4.67
CA GLU A 254 8.57 16.27 -4.20
C GLU A 254 7.11 16.68 -4.01
N THR A 255 6.22 16.28 -4.93
CA THR A 255 4.79 16.54 -4.79
C THR A 255 4.20 15.79 -3.59
N GLY A 256 4.55 14.52 -3.40
CA GLY A 256 4.11 13.75 -2.23
C GLY A 256 4.63 14.32 -0.91
N LEU A 257 5.89 14.77 -0.88
CA LEU A 257 6.51 15.41 0.29
C LEU A 257 5.82 16.73 0.63
N LEU A 258 5.51 17.55 -0.39
CA LEU A 258 4.78 18.80 -0.21
C LEU A 258 3.44 18.56 0.47
N VAL A 259 2.65 17.58 -0.01
CA VAL A 259 1.37 17.20 0.60
C VAL A 259 1.58 16.76 2.05
N CYS A 260 2.61 15.94 2.34
CA CYS A 260 2.93 15.55 3.71
C CYS A 260 3.19 16.75 4.62
N MET A 261 3.93 17.74 4.15
CA MET A 261 4.29 18.93 4.92
C MET A 261 3.10 19.86 5.14
N GLU A 262 2.34 20.14 4.08
CA GLU A 262 1.19 21.08 4.13
C GLU A 262 0.04 20.52 4.95
N GLN A 263 -0.24 19.23 4.82
CA GLN A 263 -1.35 18.54 5.51
C GLN A 263 -0.91 17.97 6.88
N GLN A 264 0.31 18.26 7.32
CA GLN A 264 0.88 17.80 8.59
C GLN A 264 0.72 16.29 8.79
N LEU A 265 0.93 15.53 7.70
CA LEU A 265 0.87 14.07 7.73
C LEU A 265 1.98 13.52 8.64
N PRO A 266 1.87 12.28 9.12
CA PRO A 266 2.85 11.68 10.02
C PRO A 266 4.31 11.87 9.56
N ILE A 267 5.17 12.33 10.47
CA ILE A 267 6.53 12.78 10.15
C ILE A 267 7.36 11.76 9.36
N HIS A 268 7.25 10.47 9.68
CA HIS A 268 7.99 9.39 8.99
C HIS A 268 7.82 9.40 7.46
N LEU A 269 6.69 9.89 6.96
CA LEU A 269 6.38 9.96 5.53
C LEU A 269 7.14 11.06 4.82
N ALA A 270 7.23 12.22 5.47
CA ALA A 270 8.04 13.32 4.98
C ALA A 270 9.51 12.90 4.95
N VAL A 271 9.98 12.21 5.99
CA VAL A 271 11.36 11.73 6.04
C VAL A 271 11.64 10.68 4.94
N LEU A 272 10.77 9.69 4.75
CA LEU A 272 10.87 8.73 3.65
C LEU A 272 10.88 9.43 2.27
N GLY A 273 10.03 10.45 2.09
CA GLY A 273 10.02 11.29 0.89
C GLY A 273 11.36 11.96 0.63
N ARG A 274 11.98 12.57 1.64
CA ARG A 274 13.30 13.19 1.53
C ARG A 274 14.38 12.18 1.15
N VAL A 275 14.38 11.00 1.78
CA VAL A 275 15.32 9.92 1.43
C VAL A 275 15.15 9.51 -0.03
N ASN A 276 13.92 9.29 -0.49
CA ASN A 276 13.66 8.90 -1.88
C ASN A 276 14.11 9.97 -2.89
N ILE A 277 13.88 11.25 -2.58
CA ILE A 277 14.35 12.38 -3.41
C ILE A 277 15.88 12.38 -3.47
N ALA A 278 16.56 12.27 -2.32
CA ALA A 278 18.01 12.28 -2.25
C ALA A 278 18.62 11.09 -3.02
N THR A 279 18.08 9.87 -2.84
CA THR A 279 18.54 8.69 -3.59
C THR A 279 18.36 8.88 -5.10
N ALA A 280 17.21 9.38 -5.55
CA ALA A 280 16.98 9.64 -6.98
C ALA A 280 17.90 10.73 -7.54
N ARG A 281 18.23 11.77 -6.74
CA ARG A 281 19.18 12.82 -7.13
C ARG A 281 20.61 12.28 -7.23
N ALA A 282 21.02 11.38 -6.34
CA ALA A 282 22.34 10.75 -6.39
C ALA A 282 22.55 10.00 -7.71
N GLU A 283 21.58 9.18 -8.10
CA GLU A 283 21.63 8.44 -9.37
C GLU A 283 21.55 9.38 -10.58
N LEU A 284 20.75 10.45 -10.51
CA LEU A 284 20.69 11.45 -11.57
C LEU A 284 22.04 12.15 -11.75
N ALA A 285 22.73 12.46 -10.65
CA ALA A 285 24.07 13.03 -10.67
C ALA A 285 25.07 12.08 -11.34
N GLU A 286 24.97 10.77 -11.08
CA GLU A 286 25.81 9.75 -11.72
C GLU A 286 25.57 9.69 -13.23
N LEU A 287 24.32 9.56 -13.67
CA LEU A 287 23.97 9.48 -15.10
C LEU A 287 24.39 10.75 -15.86
N LYS A 288 24.22 11.93 -15.25
CA LYS A 288 24.60 13.21 -15.85
C LYS A 288 26.08 13.55 -15.68
N LYS A 289 26.83 12.78 -14.89
CA LYS A 289 28.21 13.09 -14.48
C LYS A 289 28.32 14.50 -13.88
N ASP A 290 27.36 14.85 -13.04
CA ASP A 290 27.25 16.16 -12.40
C ASP A 290 27.87 16.14 -11.00
N ALA A 291 29.12 16.60 -10.89
CA ALA A 291 29.86 16.64 -9.64
C ALA A 291 29.18 17.52 -8.58
N ARG A 292 28.57 18.64 -9.00
CA ARG A 292 27.92 19.58 -8.09
C ARG A 292 26.64 18.96 -7.51
N MET A 293 25.84 18.31 -8.36
CA MET A 293 24.64 17.62 -7.91
C MET A 293 24.97 16.47 -6.96
N ALA A 294 26.07 15.75 -7.19
CA ALA A 294 26.54 14.70 -6.28
C ALA A 294 26.92 15.27 -4.90
N ASP A 295 27.62 16.40 -4.87
CA ASP A 295 28.00 17.11 -3.63
C ASP A 295 26.75 17.61 -2.86
N GLU A 296 25.83 18.31 -3.54
CA GLU A 296 24.57 18.78 -2.96
C GLU A 296 23.71 17.62 -2.41
N THR A 297 23.77 16.44 -3.05
CA THR A 297 23.05 15.26 -2.58
C THR A 297 23.69 14.64 -1.34
N ALA A 298 25.02 14.64 -1.23
CA ALA A 298 25.71 14.19 -0.02
C ALA A 298 25.35 15.06 1.19
N ASP A 299 25.33 16.39 1.01
CA ASP A 299 24.92 17.33 2.06
C ASP A 299 23.47 17.09 2.49
N GLU A 300 22.56 16.82 1.55
CA GLU A 300 21.16 16.49 1.87
C GLU A 300 21.06 15.21 2.73
N PHE A 301 21.87 14.18 2.46
CA PHE A 301 21.90 12.99 3.30
C PHE A 301 22.46 13.27 4.70
N ASP A 302 23.44 14.18 4.86
CA ASP A 302 23.89 14.60 6.19
C ASP A 302 22.76 15.30 6.95
N VAL A 303 22.04 16.24 6.31
CA VAL A 303 20.87 16.90 6.92
C VAL A 303 19.81 15.88 7.32
N ILE A 304 19.54 14.88 6.48
CA ILE A 304 18.59 13.81 6.79
C ILE A 304 19.05 13.00 8.02
N LEU A 305 20.31 12.60 8.07
CA LEU A 305 20.89 11.81 9.15
C LEU A 305 20.97 12.60 10.47
N GLU A 306 21.24 13.90 10.43
CA GLU A 306 21.30 14.76 11.62
C GLU A 306 19.91 15.06 12.18
N ALA A 307 18.97 15.45 11.31
CA ALA A 307 17.65 15.91 11.75
C ALA A 307 16.69 14.77 12.10
N PHE A 308 16.82 13.60 11.47
CA PHE A 308 15.81 12.53 11.54
C PHE A 308 16.34 11.17 12.01
N ARG A 309 17.57 11.09 12.51
CA ARG A 309 18.17 9.81 12.95
C ARG A 309 17.28 9.02 13.90
N GLY A 310 16.69 9.70 14.88
CA GLY A 310 15.82 9.07 15.89
C GLY A 310 14.48 8.59 15.35
N SER A 311 14.11 9.02 14.15
CA SER A 311 12.88 8.60 13.46
C SER A 311 13.11 7.43 12.49
N PHE A 312 14.35 7.00 12.30
CA PHE A 312 14.69 5.93 11.37
C PHE A 312 14.88 4.58 12.03
N GLN A 313 14.54 3.55 11.26
CA GLN A 313 15.00 2.20 11.55
C GLN A 313 16.49 2.05 11.24
N PRO A 314 17.19 1.09 11.89
CA PRO A 314 18.62 0.86 11.67
C PRO A 314 19.01 0.63 10.20
N LEU A 315 18.18 -0.06 9.42
CA LEU A 315 18.45 -0.31 8.00
C LEU A 315 18.34 0.96 7.14
N CYS A 316 17.40 1.85 7.46
CA CYS A 316 17.26 3.13 6.75
C CYS A 316 18.46 4.04 7.03
N ILE A 317 18.96 4.07 8.28
CA ILE A 317 20.19 4.81 8.63
C ILE A 317 21.37 4.29 7.81
N LYS A 318 21.57 2.96 7.78
CA LYS A 318 22.66 2.35 6.99
C LYS A 318 22.55 2.67 5.50
N HIS A 319 21.33 2.66 4.96
CA HIS A 319 21.10 3.05 3.56
C HIS A 319 21.51 4.51 3.32
N CYS A 320 21.07 5.45 4.16
CA CYS A 320 21.43 6.86 4.03
C CYS A 320 22.94 7.09 4.16
N GLU A 321 23.60 6.43 5.12
CA GLU A 321 25.05 6.49 5.28
C GLU A 321 25.78 5.98 4.02
N ALA A 322 25.35 4.85 3.47
CA ALA A 322 25.93 4.30 2.24
C ALA A 322 25.73 5.21 1.02
N GLN A 323 24.54 5.78 0.85
CA GLN A 323 24.22 6.69 -0.25
C GLN A 323 25.00 8.01 -0.16
N ARG A 324 25.12 8.57 1.05
CA ARG A 324 25.97 9.73 1.30
C ARG A 324 27.42 9.49 0.91
N ASP A 325 28.00 8.40 1.41
CA ASP A 325 29.41 8.09 1.18
C ASP A 325 29.69 7.84 -0.31
N HIS A 326 28.73 7.21 -1.01
CA HIS A 326 28.77 7.05 -2.46
C HIS A 326 28.72 8.39 -3.20
N ALA A 327 27.77 9.28 -2.84
CA ALA A 327 27.63 10.59 -3.47
C ALA A 327 28.88 11.47 -3.29
N ARG A 328 29.51 11.47 -2.10
CA ARG A 328 30.80 12.16 -1.86
C ARG A 328 31.92 11.62 -2.75
N SER A 329 32.06 10.29 -2.81
CA SER A 329 33.06 9.65 -3.66
C SER A 329 32.87 9.99 -5.14
N LEU A 330 31.62 10.05 -5.60
CA LEU A 330 31.25 10.45 -6.95
C LEU A 330 31.63 11.93 -7.21
N ALA A 331 31.26 12.84 -6.30
CA ALA A 331 31.59 14.26 -6.39
C ALA A 331 33.11 14.50 -6.50
N GLU A 332 33.90 13.86 -5.65
CA GLU A 332 35.37 13.95 -5.71
C GLU A 332 35.93 13.41 -7.03
N THR A 333 35.42 12.26 -7.47
CA THR A 333 35.91 11.59 -8.69
C THR A 333 35.62 12.40 -9.94
N LEU A 334 34.43 13.03 -10.01
CA LEU A 334 34.03 13.89 -11.12
C LEU A 334 34.71 15.26 -11.04
N GLY A 335 34.86 15.82 -9.84
CA GLY A 335 35.52 17.11 -9.60
C GLY A 335 37.01 17.12 -9.95
N ARG A 336 37.71 16.00 -9.81
CA ARG A 336 39.12 15.84 -10.25
C ARG A 336 39.29 15.73 -11.76
N LYS A 337 38.21 15.51 -12.53
CA LYS A 337 38.24 15.31 -13.99
C LYS A 337 37.91 16.56 -14.80
N ASN A 338 37.50 17.64 -14.15
CA ASN A 338 37.16 18.94 -14.75
C ASN A 338 38.25 19.98 -14.48
#